data_AF-A0A9N9SHL2-F1
#
_entry.id   AF-A0A9N9SHL2-F1
#
_cell.length_a   1.000
_cell.length_b   1.000
_cell.length_c   1.000
_cell.angle_alpha   90.00
_cell.angle_beta   90.00
_cell.angle_gamma   90.00
#
_symmetry.space_group_name_H-M   'P 1'
#
loop_
_entity.id
_entity.type
_entity.pdbx_description
1 polymer ?
#
loop_
_entity_poly.entity_id
_entity_poly.type
_entity_poly.pdbx_seq_one_letter_code
_entity_poly.pdbx_strand_id
1 'polypeptide(L)'
;MCSVPCTPSSVLLPLQENKLRELVRNAKDWAIMHGACMRSRSNFSEDTINFAPFTLFPTTFPREQFQKAVDIQTVFLELIHKVAHDGAFLRECLKDTIKVDDFTANLFRIYETIEKEGRAQVSPRNMGVIF
;
A
#
# COMPACT_ATOMS: atom_id res chain seq x y z
N MET A 1 -20.22 0.43 -22.48
CA MET A 1 -20.40 1.87 -22.22
C MET A 1 -20.35 2.09 -20.72
N CYS A 2 -19.17 2.37 -20.14
CA CYS A 2 -19.05 2.78 -18.74
C CYS A 2 -18.51 4.20 -18.72
N SER A 3 -19.41 5.18 -18.69
CA SER A 3 -19.06 6.57 -18.40
C SER A 3 -18.78 6.67 -16.91
N VAL A 4 -17.52 6.50 -16.51
CA VAL A 4 -17.10 6.85 -15.15
C VAL A 4 -17.47 8.32 -14.96
N PRO A 5 -18.32 8.69 -13.99
CA PRO A 5 -18.67 10.09 -13.77
C PRO A 5 -17.37 10.82 -13.40
N CYS A 6 -16.93 11.75 -14.27
CA CYS A 6 -15.75 12.55 -14.01
C CYS A 6 -16.07 13.45 -12.82
N THR A 7 -15.53 13.14 -11.65
CA THR A 7 -15.75 13.96 -10.46
C THR A 7 -15.15 15.34 -10.70
N PRO A 8 -15.90 16.43 -10.47
CA PRO A 8 -15.38 17.77 -10.67
C PRO A 8 -14.14 17.99 -9.80
N SER A 9 -13.19 18.78 -10.28
CA SER A 9 -11.98 19.12 -9.53
C SER A 9 -12.33 19.72 -8.17
N SER A 10 -11.57 19.37 -7.14
CA SER A 10 -11.70 19.90 -5.79
C SER A 10 -11.40 21.41 -5.72
N VAL A 11 -10.70 21.96 -6.72
CA VAL A 11 -10.37 23.38 -6.84
C VAL A 11 -10.54 23.85 -8.30
N LEU A 12 -11.05 25.07 -8.46
CA LEU A 12 -11.10 25.75 -9.74
C LEU A 12 -9.69 26.18 -10.16
N LEU A 13 -9.20 25.63 -11.26
CA LEU A 13 -7.92 25.97 -11.87
C LEU A 13 -8.16 26.84 -13.11
N PRO A 14 -7.28 27.82 -13.43
CA PRO A 14 -6.00 28.11 -12.77
C PRO A 14 -6.10 29.09 -11.59
N LEU A 15 -5.25 28.89 -10.58
CA LEU A 15 -5.06 29.81 -9.45
C LEU A 15 -4.11 30.96 -9.83
N GLN A 16 -4.26 32.11 -9.17
CA GLN A 16 -3.30 33.21 -9.27
C GLN A 16 -1.90 32.76 -8.80
N GLU A 17 -0.86 33.09 -9.56
CA GLU A 17 0.49 32.58 -9.34
C GLU A 17 1.06 32.92 -7.94
N ASN A 18 0.81 34.14 -7.46
CA ASN A 18 1.23 34.56 -6.12
C ASN A 18 0.61 33.69 -5.02
N LYS A 19 -0.69 33.39 -5.13
CA LYS A 19 -1.40 32.51 -4.19
C LYS A 19 -0.89 31.08 -4.25
N LEU A 20 -0.56 30.60 -5.45
CA LEU A 20 0.00 29.26 -5.64
C LEU A 20 1.38 29.13 -4.97
N ARG A 21 2.26 30.12 -5.14
CA ARG A 21 3.61 30.11 -4.52
C ARG A 21 3.52 30.13 -2.99
N GLU A 22 2.64 30.96 -2.44
CA GLU A 22 2.40 31.02 -0.99
C GLU A 22 1.85 29.69 -0.46
N LEU A 23 0.86 29.11 -1.14
CA LEU A 23 0.27 27.82 -0.79
C LEU A 23 1.31 26.70 -0.79
N VAL A 24 2.17 26.65 -1.82
CA VAL A 24 3.24 25.65 -1.91
C VAL A 24 4.23 25.78 -0.75
N ARG A 25 4.61 27.00 -0.36
CA ARG A 25 5.48 27.23 0.79
C ARG A 25 4.83 26.72 2.08
N ASN A 26 3.60 27.15 2.34
CA ASN A 26 2.85 26.77 3.54
C ASN A 26 2.62 25.24 3.59
N ALA A 27 2.36 24.60 2.44
CA ALA A 27 2.17 23.16 2.37
C ALA A 27 3.44 22.36 2.70
N LYS A 28 4.62 22.84 2.26
CA LYS A 28 5.91 22.23 2.62
C LYS A 28 6.17 22.34 4.11
N ASP A 29 5.97 23.53 4.68
CA ASP A 29 6.16 23.77 6.12
C ASP A 29 5.19 22.90 6.93
N TRP A 30 3.92 22.82 6.50
CA TRP A 30 2.91 21.97 7.13
C TRP A 30 3.30 20.48 7.06
N ALA A 31 3.77 19.99 5.91
CA ALA A 31 4.22 18.60 5.75
C ALA A 31 5.36 18.27 6.73
N ILE A 32 6.34 19.16 6.88
CA ILE A 32 7.46 18.95 7.80
C ILE A 32 6.99 18.97 9.25
N MET A 33 6.13 19.92 9.63
CA MET A 33 5.60 20.03 10.99
C MET A 33 4.74 18.82 11.41
N HIS A 34 4.08 18.16 10.46
CA HIS A 34 3.24 16.98 10.72
C HIS A 34 3.96 15.65 10.48
N GLY A 35 5.28 15.68 10.23
CA GLY A 35 6.10 14.49 10.08
C GLY A 35 5.97 13.76 8.73
N ALA A 36 5.36 14.39 7.72
CA ALA A 36 5.33 13.90 6.35
C ALA A 36 6.70 14.13 5.67
N CYS A 37 7.68 13.35 6.13
CA CYS A 37 9.10 13.56 5.93
C CYS A 37 9.79 12.27 5.50
N MET A 38 10.81 12.39 4.64
CA MET A 38 11.63 11.29 4.16
C MET A 38 13.10 11.70 4.10
N ARG A 39 14.00 10.72 4.24
CA ARG A 39 15.44 10.93 3.99
C ARG A 39 15.72 10.84 2.50
N SER A 40 16.63 11.70 2.02
CA SER A 40 17.04 11.67 0.62
C SER A 40 17.89 10.43 0.35
N ARG A 41 17.60 9.74 -0.76
CA ARG A 41 18.43 8.62 -1.24
C ARG A 41 19.72 9.10 -1.92
N SER A 42 19.72 10.30 -2.51
CA SER A 42 20.86 10.82 -3.28
C SER A 42 21.86 11.58 -2.41
N ASN A 43 21.39 12.35 -1.42
CA ASN A 43 22.21 13.10 -0.48
C ASN A 43 21.84 12.67 0.95
N PHE A 44 22.21 11.44 1.30
CA PHE A 44 21.93 10.90 2.62
C PHE A 44 22.77 11.63 3.67
N SER A 45 22.09 12.27 4.63
CA SER A 45 22.68 12.89 5.81
C SER A 45 21.80 12.53 7.00
N GLU A 46 22.40 12.14 8.13
CA GLU A 46 21.67 11.76 9.34
C GLU A 46 20.84 12.92 9.89
N ASP A 47 21.33 14.14 9.73
CA ASP A 47 20.74 15.38 10.25
C ASP A 47 19.79 16.06 9.25
N THR A 48 19.65 15.54 8.03
CA THR A 48 18.83 16.18 6.98
C THR A 48 17.58 15.37 6.69
N ILE A 49 16.44 16.05 6.78
CA ILE A 49 15.12 15.50 6.47
C ILE A 49 14.48 16.37 5.38
N ASN A 50 13.90 15.72 4.37
CA ASN A 50 13.15 16.39 3.32
C ASN A 50 11.66 16.06 3.47
N PHE A 51 10.77 16.89 2.92
CA PHE A 51 9.35 16.55 2.87
C PHE A 51 9.12 15.34 1.95
N ALA A 52 8.18 14.46 2.33
CA ALA A 52 7.75 13.36 1.48
C ALA A 52 7.05 13.90 0.22
N PRO A 53 7.18 13.28 -0.96
CA PRO A 53 6.41 13.70 -2.14
C PRO A 53 4.90 13.65 -1.85
N PHE A 54 4.21 14.79 -1.99
CA PHE A 54 2.76 14.89 -1.78
C PHE A 54 2.10 15.70 -2.90
N THR A 55 0.79 15.48 -3.08
CA THR A 55 -0.04 16.25 -4.02
C THR A 55 -0.62 17.48 -3.33
N LEU A 56 -0.54 18.65 -3.98
CA LEU A 56 -1.01 19.92 -3.39
C LEU A 56 -2.53 19.96 -3.19
N PHE A 57 -3.28 19.27 -4.06
CA PHE A 57 -4.73 19.16 -3.98
C PHE A 57 -5.14 17.69 -3.82
N PRO A 58 -6.21 17.41 -3.06
CA PRO A 58 -6.71 16.05 -2.93
C PRO A 58 -7.33 15.58 -4.25
N THR A 59 -7.15 14.30 -4.54
CA THR A 59 -7.83 13.64 -5.66
C THR A 59 -9.33 13.55 -5.36
N THR A 60 -10.17 13.92 -6.32
CA THR A 60 -11.61 13.75 -6.16
C THR A 60 -11.99 12.31 -6.43
N PHE A 61 -12.72 11.71 -5.48
CA PHE A 61 -13.09 10.31 -5.55
C PHE A 61 -14.55 10.15 -5.12
N PRO A 62 -15.39 9.47 -5.91
CA PRO A 62 -16.80 9.41 -5.61
C PRO A 62 -17.08 8.53 -4.39
N ARG A 63 -17.96 9.03 -3.51
CA ARG A 63 -18.18 8.49 -2.16
C ARG A 63 -18.68 7.05 -2.15
N GLU A 64 -19.56 6.70 -3.09
CA GLU A 64 -20.11 5.35 -3.17
C GLU A 64 -19.03 4.32 -3.47
N GLN A 65 -18.10 4.63 -4.37
CA GLN A 65 -16.97 3.78 -4.71
C GLN A 65 -16.00 3.67 -3.55
N PHE A 66 -15.79 4.76 -2.80
CA PHE A 66 -14.95 4.73 -1.60
C PHE A 66 -15.53 3.78 -0.56
N GLN A 67 -16.83 3.91 -0.28
CA GLN A 67 -17.49 3.05 0.69
C GLN A 67 -17.46 1.58 0.25
N LYS A 68 -17.72 1.30 -1.02
CA LYS A 68 -17.59 -0.07 -1.56
C LYS A 68 -16.20 -0.65 -1.35
N ALA A 69 -15.13 0.13 -1.56
CA ALA A 69 -13.77 -0.33 -1.33
C ALA A 69 -13.51 -0.63 0.15
N VAL A 70 -14.00 0.23 1.05
CA VAL A 70 -13.92 0.02 2.51
C VAL A 70 -14.67 -1.24 2.94
N ASP A 71 -15.88 -1.46 2.42
CA ASP A 71 -16.70 -2.62 2.76
C ASP A 71 -16.09 -3.94 2.25
N ILE A 72 -15.45 -3.90 1.07
CA ILE A 72 -14.79 -5.07 0.47
C ILE A 72 -13.51 -5.45 1.23
N GLN A 73 -12.82 -4.50 1.87
CA GLN A 73 -11.55 -4.74 2.57
C GLN A 73 -11.66 -5.92 3.55
N THR A 74 -12.73 -6.00 4.35
CA THR A 74 -12.91 -7.10 5.32
C THR A 74 -13.04 -8.46 4.63
N VAL A 75 -13.85 -8.55 3.58
CA VAL A 75 -14.06 -9.79 2.82
C VAL A 75 -12.76 -10.23 2.13
N PHE A 76 -12.01 -9.27 1.58
CA PHE A 76 -10.74 -9.54 0.93
C PHE A 76 -9.67 -10.02 1.92
N LEU A 77 -9.59 -9.41 3.10
CA LEU A 77 -8.68 -9.85 4.16
C LEU A 77 -9.03 -11.26 4.66
N GLU A 78 -10.31 -11.61 4.79
CA GLU A 78 -10.74 -12.96 5.16
C GLU A 78 -10.37 -13.98 4.08
N LEU A 79 -10.56 -13.62 2.81
CA LEU A 79 -10.15 -14.45 1.67
C LEU A 79 -8.64 -14.73 1.72
N ILE A 80 -7.82 -13.69 1.85
CA ILE A 80 -6.36 -13.84 1.95
C ILE A 80 -5.99 -14.72 3.13
N HIS A 81 -6.62 -14.50 4.29
CA HIS A 81 -6.37 -15.31 5.47
C HIS A 81 -6.68 -16.79 5.21
N LYS A 82 -7.82 -17.12 4.59
CA LYS A 82 -8.19 -18.51 4.27
C LYS A 82 -7.23 -19.13 3.25
N VAL A 83 -6.91 -18.41 2.17
CA VAL A 83 -6.00 -18.88 1.12
C VAL A 83 -4.59 -19.13 1.68
N ALA A 84 -4.10 -18.26 2.57
CA ALA A 84 -2.78 -18.44 3.18
C ALA A 84 -2.67 -19.69 4.07
N HIS A 85 -3.81 -20.19 4.60
CA HIS A 85 -3.84 -21.41 5.39
C HIS A 85 -4.07 -22.68 4.55
N ASP A 86 -4.43 -22.53 3.27
CA ASP A 86 -4.61 -23.65 2.35
C ASP A 86 -3.30 -23.98 1.63
N GLY A 87 -2.49 -24.83 2.27
CA GLY A 87 -1.20 -25.25 1.72
C GLY A 87 -1.29 -26.09 0.45
N ALA A 88 -2.39 -26.82 0.26
CA ALA A 88 -2.60 -27.60 -0.96
C ALA A 88 -2.82 -26.66 -2.16
N PHE A 89 -3.68 -25.65 -1.99
CA PHE A 89 -3.92 -24.62 -2.98
C PHE A 89 -2.63 -23.84 -3.32
N LEU A 90 -1.87 -23.40 -2.31
CA LEU A 90 -0.61 -22.68 -2.54
C LEU A 90 0.42 -23.53 -3.29
N ARG A 91 0.54 -24.83 -2.96
CA ARG A 91 1.46 -25.75 -3.65
C ARG A 91 1.06 -25.97 -5.10
N GLU A 92 -0.23 -26.08 -5.39
CA GLU A 92 -0.73 -26.24 -6.75
C GLU A 92 -0.48 -24.98 -7.59
N CYS A 93 -0.83 -23.80 -7.08
CA CYS A 93 -0.68 -22.53 -7.80
C CYS A 93 0.78 -22.13 -8.03
N LEU A 94 1.69 -22.44 -7.11
CA LEU A 94 3.10 -22.03 -7.20
C LEU A 94 4.01 -23.07 -7.88
N LYS A 95 3.49 -24.26 -8.19
CA LYS A 95 4.28 -25.41 -8.71
C LYS A 95 5.11 -25.08 -9.95
N ASP A 96 4.57 -24.27 -10.85
CA ASP A 96 5.26 -23.90 -12.08
C ASP A 96 6.12 -22.64 -11.92
N THR A 97 5.70 -21.70 -11.07
CA THR A 97 6.43 -20.46 -10.77
C THR A 97 7.75 -20.72 -10.04
N ILE A 98 7.75 -21.69 -9.10
CA ILE A 98 8.96 -22.09 -8.34
C ILE A 98 10.09 -22.60 -9.25
N LYS A 99 9.77 -23.14 -10.43
CA LYS A 99 10.79 -23.66 -11.36
C LYS A 99 11.52 -22.56 -12.12
N VAL A 100 10.94 -21.35 -12.16
CA VAL A 100 11.41 -20.24 -13.01
C VAL A 100 11.94 -19.08 -12.16
N ASP A 101 11.46 -18.92 -10.92
CA ASP A 101 11.89 -17.86 -10.01
C ASP A 101 12.54 -18.42 -8.73
N ASP A 102 13.86 -18.25 -8.63
CA ASP A 102 14.67 -18.67 -7.47
C ASP A 102 14.25 -17.97 -6.17
N PHE A 103 13.74 -16.74 -6.25
CA PHE A 103 13.29 -16.02 -5.06
C PHE A 103 12.02 -16.67 -4.49
N THR A 104 10.99 -16.87 -5.32
CA THR A 104 9.76 -17.57 -4.93
C THR A 104 10.05 -19.01 -4.49
N ALA A 105 10.99 -19.71 -5.13
CA ALA A 105 11.41 -21.04 -4.73
C ALA A 105 11.96 -21.08 -3.30
N ASN A 106 12.80 -20.11 -2.94
CA ASN A 106 13.36 -20.02 -1.59
C ASN A 106 12.29 -19.71 -0.52
N LEU A 107 11.33 -18.83 -0.83
CA LEU A 107 10.20 -18.56 0.06
C LEU A 107 9.35 -19.83 0.30
N PHE A 108 9.08 -20.57 -0.78
CA PHE A 108 8.30 -21.80 -0.69
C PHE A 108 9.05 -22.91 0.08
N ARG A 109 10.37 -22.99 -0.05
CA ARG A 109 11.20 -23.92 0.74
C ARG A 109 11.09 -23.65 2.24
N ILE A 110 11.05 -22.38 2.66
CA ILE A 110 10.84 -22.01 4.07
C ILE A 110 9.46 -22.48 4.53
N TYR A 111 8.43 -22.23 3.71
CA TYR A 111 7.07 -22.68 3.98
C TYR A 111 6.97 -24.19 4.18
N GLU A 112 7.55 -24.99 3.28
CA GLU A 112 7.54 -26.46 3.39
C GLU A 112 8.33 -26.98 4.60
N THR A 113 9.44 -26.32 4.95
CA THR A 113 10.23 -26.68 6.13
C THR A 113 9.38 -26.52 7.40
N ILE A 114 8.68 -25.39 7.53
CA ILE A 114 7.81 -25.10 8.69
C ILE A 114 6.62 -26.06 8.75
N GLU A 115 6.04 -26.45 7.61
CA GLU A 115 4.98 -27.47 7.61
C GLU A 115 5.49 -28.83 8.11
N LYS A 116 6.70 -29.24 7.71
CA LYS A 116 7.30 -30.53 8.10
C LYS A 116 7.72 -30.59 9.56
N GLU A 117 8.30 -29.50 10.08
CA GLU A 117 8.74 -29.41 11.48
C GLU A 117 7.57 -29.26 12.45
N GLY A 118 6.39 -28.90 11.94
CA GLY A 118 5.22 -28.57 12.75
C GLY A 118 5.28 -27.11 13.24
N ARG A 119 4.13 -26.44 13.25
CA ARG A 119 4.07 -25.03 13.65
C ARG A 119 4.40 -24.90 15.13
N ALA A 120 5.50 -24.23 15.46
CA ALA A 120 5.88 -23.89 16.84
C ALA A 120 4.85 -22.95 17.52
N GLN A 121 4.03 -22.25 16.73
CA GLN A 121 2.99 -21.37 17.26
C GLN A 121 1.80 -22.16 17.79
N VAL A 122 1.65 -22.15 19.12
CA VAL A 122 0.65 -22.92 19.89
C VAL A 122 -0.82 -22.51 19.60
N SER A 123 -1.04 -21.36 18.98
CA SER A 123 -2.38 -20.84 18.64
C SER A 123 -2.40 -20.27 17.22
N PRO A 124 -3.49 -20.39 16.45
CA PRO A 124 -3.57 -19.90 15.08
C PRO A 124 -3.82 -18.39 15.06
N ARG A 125 -2.87 -17.60 15.58
CA ARG A 125 -2.94 -16.14 15.61
C ARG A 125 -1.98 -15.57 14.58
N ASN A 126 -2.51 -15.22 13.43
CA ASN A 126 -1.76 -14.58 12.36
C ASN A 126 -2.33 -13.18 12.14
N MET A 127 -1.46 -12.17 12.18
CA MET A 127 -1.83 -10.78 11.90
C MET A 127 -1.13 -10.34 10.62
N GLY A 128 -1.91 -9.91 9.64
CA GLY A 128 -1.41 -9.30 8.42
C GLY A 128 -1.83 -7.83 8.37
N VAL A 129 -0.90 -6.95 8.00
CA VAL A 129 -1.22 -5.56 7.64
C VAL A 129 -1.10 -5.48 6.13
N ILE A 130 -2.25 -5.37 5.45
CA ILE A 130 -2.34 -5.28 3.99
C ILE A 130 -2.91 -3.90 3.69
N PHE A 131 -2.09 -3.07 3.05
CA PHE A 131 -2.38 -1.69 2.69
C PHE A 131 -3.10 -1.59 1.34
#